data_AF-A0A5N8X6F4-F1
#
_entry.id   AF-A0A5N8X6F4-F1
#
_cell.length_a   1.000
_cell.length_b   1.000
_cell.length_c   1.000
_cell.angle_alpha   90.00
_cell.angle_beta   90.00
_cell.angle_gamma   90.00
#
_symmetry.space_group_name_H-M   'P 1'
#
loop_
_entity.id
_entity.type
_entity.pdbx_description
1 polymer ?
#
loop_
_entity_poly.entity_id
_entity_poly.type
_entity_poly.pdbx_seq_one_letter_code
_entity_poly.pdbx_strand_id
1 'polypeptide(L)'
;MILEHASLDQPEIAEGADELGRRVDGLVERAVAPGAVRADFTSSDAYNLLYMLGTVSDRTEQIAPGNWRRYAEVLLTGFGLQAGPAKRTEAMTEEQMLQAIWPSQS
;
A
#
# COMPACT_ATOMS: atom_id res chain seq x y z
N MET A 1 -3.10 -12.44 0.59
CA MET A 1 -3.78 -11.21 0.11
C MET A 1 -4.88 -11.57 -0.90
N ILE A 2 -6.05 -10.90 -0.90
CA ILE A 2 -7.19 -11.21 -1.81
C ILE A 2 -6.82 -11.21 -3.30
N LEU A 3 -5.87 -10.37 -3.70
CA LEU A 3 -5.41 -10.28 -5.10
C LEU A 3 -4.56 -11.47 -5.56
N GLU A 4 -3.95 -12.25 -4.67
CA GLU A 4 -3.13 -13.43 -5.04
C GLU A 4 -3.97 -14.58 -5.60
N HIS A 5 -5.29 -14.57 -5.38
CA HIS A 5 -6.21 -15.65 -5.79
C HIS A 5 -7.23 -15.21 -6.83
N ALA A 6 -7.18 -13.96 -7.30
CA ALA A 6 -8.08 -13.47 -8.33
C ALA A 6 -7.60 -13.95 -9.72
N SER A 7 -8.26 -14.96 -10.29
CA SER A 7 -8.07 -15.32 -11.70
C SER A 7 -8.81 -14.33 -12.58
N LEU A 8 -8.08 -13.65 -13.46
CA LEU A 8 -8.64 -12.74 -14.47
C LEU A 8 -9.29 -13.50 -15.64
N ASP A 9 -9.27 -14.84 -15.63
CA ASP A 9 -9.90 -15.66 -16.68
C ASP A 9 -11.44 -15.66 -16.55
N GLN A 10 -11.96 -15.20 -15.41
CA GLN A 10 -13.39 -14.95 -15.21
C GLN A 10 -13.76 -13.55 -15.72
N PRO A 11 -14.67 -13.43 -16.71
CA PRO A 11 -15.03 -12.14 -17.31
C PRO A 11 -15.47 -11.08 -16.30
N GLU A 12 -16.19 -11.47 -15.26
CA GLU A 12 -16.65 -10.56 -14.21
C GLU A 12 -15.48 -10.01 -13.37
N ILE A 13 -14.47 -10.85 -13.10
CA ILE A 13 -13.25 -10.43 -12.38
C ILE A 13 -12.40 -9.52 -13.29
N ALA A 14 -12.30 -9.84 -14.58
CA ALA A 14 -11.60 -9.01 -15.56
C ALA A 14 -12.23 -7.61 -15.68
N GLU A 15 -13.56 -7.52 -15.79
CA GLU A 15 -14.27 -6.25 -15.84
C GLU A 15 -14.07 -5.43 -14.56
N GLY A 16 -14.08 -6.09 -13.39
CA GLY A 16 -13.77 -5.45 -12.11
C GLY A 16 -12.33 -4.92 -12.04
N ALA A 17 -11.36 -5.67 -12.56
CA ALA A 17 -9.97 -5.25 -12.62
C ALA A 17 -9.77 -4.05 -13.56
N ASP A 18 -10.43 -4.05 -14.72
CA ASP A 18 -10.39 -2.92 -15.67
C ASP A 18 -10.99 -1.65 -15.05
N GLU A 19 -12.12 -1.77 -14.34
CA GLU A 19 -12.76 -0.64 -13.67
C GLU A 19 -11.88 -0.09 -12.54
N LEU A 20 -11.23 -0.96 -11.78
CA LEU A 20 -10.23 -0.54 -10.79
C LEU A 20 -9.05 0.17 -11.48
N GLY A 21 -8.55 -0.37 -12.60
CA GLY A 21 -7.56 0.24 -13.48
C GLY A 21 -7.87 1.71 -13.79
N ARG A 22 -9.03 1.95 -14.41
CA ARG A 22 -9.46 3.30 -14.78
C ARG A 22 -9.56 4.26 -13.60
N ARG A 23 -9.99 3.76 -12.44
CA ARG A 23 -10.09 4.58 -11.21
C ARG A 23 -8.72 4.95 -10.67
N VAL A 24 -7.77 4.03 -10.69
CA VAL A 24 -6.39 4.26 -10.27
C VAL A 24 -5.72 5.25 -11.22
N ASP A 25 -5.86 5.07 -12.53
CA ASP A 25 -5.32 5.98 -13.55
C ASP A 25 -5.84 7.40 -13.34
N GLY A 26 -7.16 7.56 -13.22
CA GLY A 26 -7.74 8.88 -12.98
C GLY A 26 -7.33 9.49 -11.63
N LEU A 27 -7.05 8.68 -10.61
CA LEU A 27 -6.53 9.18 -9.33
C LEU A 27 -5.10 9.71 -9.47
N VAL A 28 -4.24 8.97 -10.17
CA VAL A 28 -2.85 9.35 -10.44
C VAL A 28 -2.81 10.64 -11.26
N GLU A 29 -3.58 10.73 -12.33
CA GLU A 29 -3.68 11.95 -13.15
C GLU A 29 -4.06 13.18 -12.31
N ARG A 30 -5.07 13.05 -11.44
CA ARG A 30 -5.49 14.15 -10.56
C ARG A 30 -4.47 14.49 -9.48
N ALA A 31 -3.60 13.57 -9.08
CA ALA A 31 -2.53 13.84 -8.13
C ALA A 31 -1.33 14.52 -8.81
N VAL A 32 -0.97 14.06 -10.01
CA VAL A 32 0.18 14.57 -10.79
C VAL A 32 -0.11 15.94 -11.38
N ALA A 33 -1.29 16.15 -11.98
CA ALA A 33 -1.62 17.40 -12.69
C ALA A 33 -1.45 18.69 -11.85
N PRO A 34 -1.88 18.77 -10.58
CA PRO A 34 -1.63 19.93 -9.73
C PRO A 34 -0.26 19.91 -9.03
N GLY A 35 0.57 18.89 -9.27
CA GLY A 35 1.87 18.72 -8.60
C GLY A 35 1.77 18.27 -7.13
N ALA A 36 0.70 17.58 -6.75
CA ALA A 36 0.56 17.04 -5.39
C ALA A 36 1.53 15.88 -5.12
N VAL A 37 2.01 15.23 -6.19
CA VAL A 37 3.07 14.21 -6.21
C VAL A 37 4.04 14.51 -7.36
N ARG A 38 5.17 13.80 -7.40
CA ARG A 38 6.19 13.90 -8.45
C ARG A 38 5.60 13.59 -9.84
N ALA A 39 6.13 14.25 -10.87
CA ALA A 39 5.60 14.20 -12.23
C ALA A 39 5.68 12.81 -12.90
N ASP A 40 6.57 11.96 -12.43
CA ASP A 40 6.79 10.59 -12.89
C ASP A 40 6.12 9.53 -11.99
N PHE A 41 5.21 9.93 -11.10
CA PHE A 41 4.35 8.98 -10.38
C PHE A 41 3.33 8.35 -11.33
N THR A 42 3.22 7.02 -11.28
CA THR A 42 2.38 6.24 -12.21
C THR A 42 1.40 5.33 -11.47
N SER A 43 0.41 4.81 -12.20
CA SER A 43 -0.51 3.79 -11.68
C SER A 43 0.21 2.52 -11.25
N SER A 44 1.32 2.15 -11.92
CA SER A 44 2.14 1.02 -11.52
C SER A 44 2.76 1.23 -10.13
N ASP A 45 3.18 2.46 -9.80
CA ASP A 45 3.64 2.79 -8.45
C ASP A 45 2.50 2.63 -7.44
N ALA A 46 1.30 3.14 -7.73
CA ALA A 46 0.14 2.99 -6.87
C ALA A 46 -0.19 1.51 -6.59
N TYR A 47 -0.18 0.64 -7.61
CA TYR A 47 -0.38 -0.79 -7.45
C TYR A 47 0.71 -1.45 -6.59
N ASN A 48 1.98 -1.13 -6.85
CA ASN A 48 3.09 -1.67 -6.06
C ASN A 48 3.03 -1.24 -4.60
N LEU A 49 2.68 0.02 -4.33
CA LEU A 49 2.47 0.54 -2.98
C LEU A 49 1.37 -0.23 -2.26
N LEU A 50 0.21 -0.42 -2.90
CA LEU A 50 -0.91 -1.19 -2.34
C LEU A 50 -0.50 -2.64 -2.05
N TYR A 51 0.22 -3.29 -2.97
CA TYR A 51 0.73 -4.65 -2.80
C TYR A 51 1.67 -4.74 -1.58
N MET A 52 2.73 -3.93 -1.55
CA MET A 52 3.72 -3.95 -0.47
C MET A 52 3.10 -3.66 0.89
N LEU A 53 2.24 -2.64 0.97
CA LEU A 53 1.58 -2.25 2.22
C LEU A 53 0.55 -3.30 2.66
N GLY A 54 -0.15 -3.92 1.72
CA GLY A 54 -1.03 -5.06 1.98
C GLY A 54 -0.28 -6.22 2.60
N THR A 55 0.88 -6.60 2.05
CA THR A 55 1.74 -7.65 2.62
C THR A 55 2.21 -7.31 4.04
N VAL A 56 2.62 -6.06 4.28
CA VAL A 56 3.01 -5.62 5.63
C VAL A 56 1.82 -5.70 6.58
N SER A 57 0.64 -5.22 6.16
CA SER A 57 -0.58 -5.28 6.95
C SER A 57 -0.93 -6.73 7.31
N ASP A 58 -1.05 -7.61 6.32
CA ASP A 58 -1.40 -9.02 6.50
C ASP A 58 -0.45 -9.73 7.49
N ARG A 59 0.86 -9.45 7.41
CA ARG A 59 1.86 -10.09 8.26
C ARG A 59 1.94 -9.51 9.68
N THR A 60 1.60 -8.23 9.85
CA THR A 60 1.80 -7.54 11.14
C THR A 60 0.51 -7.30 11.91
N GLU A 61 -0.66 -7.55 11.33
CA GLU A 61 -1.96 -7.17 11.92
C GLU A 61 -2.19 -7.73 13.32
N GLN A 62 -1.76 -8.96 13.62
CA GLN A 62 -1.96 -9.56 14.94
C GLN A 62 -0.99 -9.04 16.03
N ILE A 63 0.11 -8.41 15.64
CA ILE A 63 1.21 -8.02 16.54
C ILE A 63 1.28 -6.49 16.69
N ALA A 64 1.10 -5.78 15.58
CA ALA A 64 1.14 -4.32 15.50
C ALA A 64 0.09 -3.82 14.49
N PRO A 65 -1.21 -3.85 14.85
CA PRO A 65 -2.30 -3.44 13.98
C PRO A 65 -2.08 -2.05 13.40
N GLY A 66 -2.28 -1.90 12.09
CA GLY A 66 -2.18 -0.60 11.43
C GLY A 66 -0.77 -0.03 11.30
N ASN A 67 0.28 -0.76 11.70
CA ASN A 67 1.67 -0.29 11.59
C ASN A 67 2.11 -0.05 10.13
N TRP A 68 1.45 -0.67 9.15
CA TRP A 68 1.64 -0.40 7.72
C TRP A 68 1.51 1.09 7.35
N ARG A 69 0.70 1.86 8.10
CA ARG A 69 0.52 3.31 7.88
C ARG A 69 1.82 4.09 7.97
N ARG A 70 2.73 3.67 8.86
CA ARG A 70 4.07 4.26 8.98
C ARG A 70 4.83 4.19 7.66
N TYR A 71 4.77 3.06 6.96
CA TYR A 71 5.47 2.86 5.70
C TYR A 71 4.73 3.52 4.52
N ALA A 72 3.40 3.59 4.58
CA ALA A 72 2.61 4.33 3.62
C ALA A 72 3.00 5.82 3.61
N GLU A 73 3.13 6.45 4.78
CA GLU A 73 3.58 7.83 4.92
C GLU A 73 4.98 8.03 4.30
N VAL A 74 5.93 7.15 4.60
CA VAL A 74 7.31 7.22 4.07
C VAL A 74 7.31 7.12 2.54
N LEU A 75 6.62 6.13 1.99
CA LEU A 75 6.58 5.89 0.55
C LEU A 75 5.91 7.05 -0.19
N LEU A 76 4.75 7.51 0.29
CA LEU A 76 4.04 8.65 -0.31
C LEU A 76 4.86 9.95 -0.23
N THR A 77 5.55 10.18 0.89
CA THR A 77 6.47 11.32 1.03
C THR A 77 7.62 11.22 0.02
N GLY A 78 8.14 10.01 -0.23
CA GLY A 78 9.15 9.75 -1.27
C GLY A 78 8.66 10.05 -2.69
N PHE A 79 7.35 9.96 -2.93
CA PHE A 79 6.69 10.41 -4.16
C PHE A 79 6.32 11.89 -4.16
N GLY A 80 6.77 12.67 -3.18
CA GLY A 80 6.57 14.12 -3.10
C GLY A 80 5.28 14.55 -2.41
N LEU A 81 4.45 13.60 -1.94
CA LEU A 81 3.24 13.94 -1.20
C LEU A 81 3.61 14.61 0.11
N GLN A 82 3.04 15.78 0.38
CA GLN A 82 3.25 16.47 1.64
C GLN A 82 2.48 15.74 2.75
N ALA A 83 3.20 15.25 3.75
CA ALA A 83 2.60 14.64 4.92
C ALA A 83 1.71 15.68 5.64
N GLY A 84 0.46 15.32 5.90
CA GLY A 84 -0.41 16.11 6.75
C GLY A 84 0.07 16.12 8.21
N PRO A 85 -0.54 16.92 9.10
CA PRO A 85 -0.18 17.00 10.52
C PRO A 85 -0.56 15.75 11.33
N ALA A 86 -0.75 14.60 10.69
CA ALA A 86 -1.19 13.37 11.33
C ALA A 86 -0.17 12.89 12.38
N LYS A 87 -0.68 12.27 13.45
CA LYS A 87 0.17 11.63 14.45
C LYS A 87 0.92 10.48 13.76
N ARG A 88 2.24 10.62 13.67
CA ARG A 88 3.13 9.57 13.13
C ARG A 88 2.89 8.25 13.86
N THR A 89 2.67 7.18 13.10
CA THR A 89 2.62 5.84 13.64
C THR A 89 4.00 5.46 14.21
N GLU A 90 4.01 4.95 15.43
CA GLU A 90 5.23 4.52 16.12
C GLU A 90 5.87 3.33 15.39
N ALA A 91 7.18 3.18 15.51
CA ALA A 91 7.86 2.00 14.98
C ALA A 91 7.53 0.78 15.86
N MET A 92 7.45 -0.40 15.25
CA MET A 92 7.41 -1.64 16.02
C MET A 92 8.62 -1.74 16.94
N THR A 93 8.41 -2.27 18.14
CA THR A 93 9.50 -2.63 19.04
C THR A 93 10.33 -3.79 18.46
N GLU A 94 11.53 -4.00 18.98
CA GLU A 94 12.37 -5.15 18.61
C GLU A 94 11.63 -6.48 18.81
N GLU A 95 10.92 -6.63 19.93
CA GLU A 95 10.11 -7.82 20.21
C GLU A 95 9.01 -8.04 19.16
N GLN A 96 8.26 -6.99 18.83
CA GLN A 96 7.22 -7.06 17.79
C GLN A 96 7.82 -7.39 16.41
N MET A 97 8.97 -6.81 16.09
CA MET A 97 9.70 -7.08 14.84
C MET A 97 10.15 -8.54 14.76
N LEU A 98 10.73 -9.07 15.83
CA LEU A 98 11.18 -10.46 15.90
C LEU A 98 10.01 -11.43 15.75
N GLN A 99 8.89 -11.19 16.45
CA GLN A 99 7.68 -12.01 16.34
C GLN A 99 7.07 -11.97 14.93
N ALA A 100 7.05 -10.80 14.27
CA ALA A 100 6.45 -10.63 12.96
C ALA A 100 7.31 -11.19 11.81
N ILE A 101 8.63 -11.02 11.88
CA ILE A 101 9.55 -11.44 10.82
C ILE A 101 9.93 -12.90 10.99
N TRP A 102 10.22 -13.31 12.22
CA TRP A 102 10.73 -14.63 12.54
C TRP A 102 9.82 -15.30 13.58
N PRO A 103 8.61 -15.74 13.16
CA PRO A 103 7.73 -16.47 14.07
C PRO A 103 8.50 -17.70 14.57
N SER A 104 8.79 -17.73 15.87
CA SER A 104 9.41 -18.87 16.51
C SER A 104 8.55 -20.10 16.21
N GLN A 105 9.14 -21.09 15.54
CA GLN A 105 8.50 -22.39 15.29
C GLN A 105 8.17 -23.00 16.65
N SER A 106 6.89 -22.97 17.04
CA SER A 106 6.33 -23.67 18.20
C SER A 106 5.67 -24.95 17.75
#